data_AF-A0A4Q3QXT4-F1
#
_entry.id   AF-A0A4Q3QXT4-F1
#
_cell.length_a   1.000
_cell.length_b   1.000
_cell.length_c   1.000
_cell.angle_alpha   90.00
_cell.angle_beta   90.00
_cell.angle_gamma   90.00
#
_symmetry.space_group_name_H-M   'P 1'
#
loop_
_entity.id
_entity.type
_entity.pdbx_description
1 polymer ?
#
loop_
_entity_poly.entity_id
_entity_poly.type
_entity_poly.pdbx_seq_one_letter_code
_entity_poly.pdbx_strand_id
1 'polypeptide(L)'
;MMKKINLAILNILLVLTNVFAGDFIKTGNGIIVHPDASFSGNAKEIQLAVVSNNIIRVTAIADRNLTAAKSLVVIANANTATKWNVISAKGFVSLRTAIRQDFTTIADDAWYGLGQHQDDLMNYKGYQVQLFQNNTEVAVPMLVSKKNYGILWDNYSLTQFGDVRPYQPLNALKLFSKTGEQGWLTATYNNDKNNPSNAIVQRAESSISYEFLNDSKLFLPKEFKPESGVATWEGSIGSELNGIHKFRFTYAGYVKVWLDGKLLLDRWRQAWNPGSAILDVELQKEKKYDFKVEWIPNG
;
A
#
# COMPACT_ATOMS: atom_id res chain seq x y z
N MET A 1 52.90 -3.32 -73.55
CA MET A 1 52.92 -3.77 -72.14
C MET A 1 51.66 -3.24 -71.46
N MET A 2 50.54 -3.96 -71.57
CA MET A 2 49.22 -3.53 -71.09
C MET A 2 48.80 -4.40 -69.90
N LYS A 3 48.62 -3.78 -68.73
CA LYS A 3 48.20 -4.43 -67.49
C LYS A 3 46.73 -4.88 -67.63
N LYS A 4 46.47 -6.19 -67.47
CA LYS A 4 45.13 -6.73 -67.27
C LYS A 4 44.67 -6.38 -65.86
N ILE A 5 43.59 -5.62 -65.74
CA ILE A 5 42.89 -5.35 -64.48
C ILE A 5 41.90 -6.48 -64.29
N ASN A 6 42.15 -7.36 -63.31
CA ASN A 6 41.16 -8.35 -62.88
C ASN A 6 40.16 -7.66 -61.95
N LEU A 7 38.91 -7.56 -62.40
CA LEU A 7 37.79 -7.07 -61.62
C LEU A 7 37.30 -8.19 -60.69
N ALA A 8 37.68 -8.14 -59.42
CA ALA A 8 37.13 -9.03 -58.39
C ALA A 8 35.72 -8.53 -58.01
N ILE A 9 34.69 -9.27 -58.39
CA ILE A 9 33.31 -9.02 -57.96
C ILE A 9 33.21 -9.48 -56.49
N LEU A 10 33.23 -8.52 -55.57
CA LEU A 10 32.98 -8.74 -54.16
C LEU A 10 31.47 -8.95 -53.96
N ASN A 11 31.04 -10.20 -53.81
CA ASN A 11 29.69 -10.52 -53.35
C ASN A 11 29.57 -10.09 -51.89
N ILE A 12 29.04 -8.88 -51.67
CA ILE A 12 28.61 -8.43 -50.35
C ILE A 12 27.34 -9.22 -50.02
N LEU A 13 27.50 -10.28 -49.23
CA LEU A 13 26.40 -10.96 -48.58
C LEU A 13 25.84 -10.00 -47.53
N LEU A 14 24.81 -9.23 -47.92
CA LEU A 14 24.07 -8.38 -47.01
C LEU A 14 23.25 -9.31 -46.08
N VAL A 15 23.84 -9.70 -44.95
CA VAL A 15 23.09 -10.35 -43.88
C VAL A 15 22.15 -9.28 -43.33
N LEU A 16 20.89 -9.32 -43.77
CA LEU A 16 19.79 -8.62 -43.13
C LEU A 16 19.72 -9.13 -41.70
N THR A 17 20.34 -8.40 -40.78
CA THR A 17 20.06 -8.57 -39.35
C THR A 17 18.62 -8.15 -39.14
N ASN A 18 17.73 -9.14 -39.04
CA ASN A 18 16.42 -8.89 -38.47
C ASN A 18 16.66 -8.32 -37.06
N VAL A 19 16.36 -7.04 -36.88
CA VAL A 19 16.28 -6.42 -35.55
C VAL A 19 15.10 -7.09 -34.86
N PHE A 20 15.38 -8.13 -34.07
CA PHE A 20 14.39 -8.74 -33.21
C PHE A 20 14.16 -7.80 -32.03
N ALA A 21 12.96 -7.26 -31.90
CA ALA A 21 12.59 -6.44 -30.75
C ALA A 21 12.60 -7.29 -29.46
N GLY A 22 13.54 -6.99 -28.56
CA GLY A 22 13.69 -7.56 -27.22
C GLY A 22 15.14 -7.96 -26.91
N ASP A 23 16.09 -7.02 -26.91
CA ASP A 23 17.49 -7.31 -26.58
C ASP A 23 17.62 -7.69 -25.09
N PHE A 24 17.92 -8.95 -24.83
CA PHE A 24 18.24 -9.46 -23.51
C PHE A 24 19.65 -10.07 -23.50
N ILE A 25 20.32 -10.00 -22.35
CA ILE A 25 21.63 -10.61 -22.14
C ILE A 25 21.42 -11.85 -21.27
N LYS A 26 21.87 -13.03 -21.73
CA LYS A 26 21.90 -14.23 -20.88
C LYS A 26 23.02 -14.14 -19.88
N THR A 27 22.75 -14.56 -18.64
CA THR A 27 23.75 -14.72 -17.59
C THR A 27 23.90 -16.20 -17.24
N GLY A 28 24.79 -16.53 -16.29
CA GLY A 28 24.97 -17.91 -15.83
C GLY A 28 23.72 -18.55 -15.24
N ASN A 29 22.77 -17.74 -14.75
CA ASN A 29 21.56 -18.21 -14.09
C ASN A 29 20.29 -17.42 -14.47
N GLY A 30 20.26 -16.73 -15.61
CA GLY A 30 19.09 -15.93 -15.95
C GLY A 30 19.27 -14.99 -17.13
N ILE A 31 18.53 -13.88 -17.11
CA ILE A 31 18.60 -12.84 -18.15
C ILE A 31 18.58 -11.43 -17.57
N ILE A 32 19.14 -10.51 -18.34
CA ILE A 32 19.06 -9.06 -18.15
C ILE A 32 18.29 -8.47 -19.32
N VAL A 33 17.31 -7.62 -19.03
CA VAL A 33 16.46 -6.94 -20.01
C VAL A 33 16.65 -5.44 -19.87
N HIS A 34 16.80 -4.75 -20.99
CA HIS A 34 16.81 -3.29 -21.03
C HIS A 34 15.46 -2.80 -21.54
N PRO A 35 14.55 -2.36 -20.65
CA PRO A 35 13.20 -1.98 -21.06
C PRO A 35 13.23 -0.70 -21.88
N ASP A 36 12.31 -0.60 -22.85
CA ASP A 36 12.06 0.63 -23.59
C ASP A 36 11.66 1.76 -22.62
N ALA A 37 12.19 2.96 -22.83
CA ALA A 37 12.00 4.10 -21.93
C ALA A 37 10.52 4.43 -21.67
N SER A 38 9.64 4.19 -22.65
CA SER A 38 8.20 4.43 -22.54
C SER A 38 7.48 3.50 -21.56
N PHE A 39 8.08 2.35 -21.21
CA PHE A 39 7.46 1.33 -20.35
C PHE A 39 8.26 1.06 -19.07
N SER A 40 9.41 1.69 -18.89
CA SER A 40 10.37 1.25 -17.89
C SER A 40 10.11 1.75 -16.47
N GLY A 41 9.25 2.77 -16.29
CA GLY A 41 8.97 3.32 -14.95
C GLY A 41 10.23 3.78 -14.20
N ASN A 42 11.25 4.24 -14.94
CA ASN A 42 12.62 4.59 -14.51
C ASN A 42 13.63 3.44 -14.41
N ALA A 43 13.24 2.18 -14.61
CA ALA A 43 14.20 1.09 -14.71
C ALA A 43 15.05 1.25 -15.97
N LYS A 44 16.38 1.19 -15.83
CA LYS A 44 17.32 1.11 -16.96
C LYS A 44 17.72 -0.32 -17.26
N GLU A 45 17.50 -1.23 -16.32
CA GLU A 45 17.85 -2.63 -16.40
C GLU A 45 16.92 -3.45 -15.50
N ILE A 46 16.48 -4.61 -15.97
CA ILE A 46 15.70 -5.60 -15.21
C ILE A 46 16.43 -6.92 -15.27
N GLN A 47 16.84 -7.43 -14.12
CA GLN A 47 17.50 -8.73 -13.99
C GLN A 47 16.48 -9.76 -13.50
N LEU A 48 16.40 -10.89 -14.22
CA LEU A 48 15.65 -12.08 -13.83
C LEU A 48 16.65 -13.20 -13.55
N ALA A 49 16.84 -13.56 -12.29
CA ALA A 49 17.77 -14.59 -11.87
C ALA A 49 17.02 -15.83 -11.37
N VAL A 50 17.26 -16.99 -11.98
CA VAL A 50 16.74 -18.28 -11.56
C VAL A 50 17.47 -18.72 -10.29
N VAL A 51 16.70 -18.93 -9.22
CA VAL A 51 17.21 -19.47 -7.95
C VAL A 51 16.90 -20.96 -7.86
N SER A 52 15.69 -21.36 -8.22
CA SER A 52 15.23 -22.75 -8.28
C SER A 52 14.10 -22.90 -9.30
N ASN A 53 13.53 -24.10 -9.44
CA ASN A 53 12.37 -24.35 -10.31
C ASN A 53 11.17 -23.43 -10.02
N ASN A 54 11.01 -22.98 -8.77
CA ASN A 54 9.85 -22.22 -8.30
C ASN A 54 10.21 -20.84 -7.73
N ILE A 55 11.47 -20.41 -7.83
CA ILE A 55 11.94 -19.12 -7.30
C ILE A 55 12.73 -18.39 -8.39
N ILE A 56 12.23 -17.22 -8.77
CA ILE A 56 12.92 -16.25 -9.62
C ILE A 56 13.12 -14.97 -8.81
N ARG A 57 14.36 -14.49 -8.74
CA ARG A 57 14.67 -13.17 -8.21
C ARG A 57 14.53 -12.15 -9.32
N VAL A 58 13.74 -11.10 -9.06
CA VAL A 58 13.56 -9.97 -9.98
C VAL A 58 14.19 -8.73 -9.35
N THR A 59 15.07 -8.06 -10.09
CA THR A 59 15.72 -6.81 -9.66
C THR A 59 15.55 -5.76 -10.74
N ALA A 60 14.91 -4.63 -10.42
CA ALA A 60 14.84 -3.47 -11.31
C ALA A 60 15.85 -2.40 -10.85
N ILE A 61 16.66 -1.90 -11.79
CA ILE A 61 17.81 -1.02 -11.50
C ILE A 61 17.65 0.30 -12.27
N ALA A 62 17.60 1.42 -11.56
CA ALA A 62 17.50 2.76 -12.14
C ALA A 62 18.87 3.39 -12.46
N ASP A 63 19.91 2.98 -11.74
CA ASP A 63 21.30 3.39 -11.97
C ASP A 63 22.22 2.18 -11.97
N ARG A 64 22.83 1.90 -13.13
CA ARG A 64 23.70 0.73 -13.34
C ARG A 64 25.04 0.84 -12.60
N ASN A 65 25.38 2.03 -12.09
CA ASN A 65 26.57 2.23 -11.27
C ASN A 65 26.36 1.86 -9.80
N LEU A 66 25.12 1.60 -9.37
CA LEU A 66 24.83 1.18 -8.01
C LEU A 66 25.09 -0.31 -7.84
N THR A 67 25.95 -0.64 -6.88
CA THR A 67 26.13 -2.02 -6.43
C THR A 67 24.94 -2.45 -5.57
N ALA A 68 24.34 -3.59 -5.89
CA ALA A 68 23.26 -4.14 -5.07
C ALA A 68 23.76 -4.46 -3.66
N ALA A 69 23.03 -4.02 -2.64
CA ALA A 69 23.30 -4.39 -1.27
C ALA A 69 23.10 -5.90 -1.06
N LYS A 70 23.89 -6.49 -0.16
CA LYS A 70 23.69 -7.88 0.26
C LYS A 70 22.38 -7.99 1.05
N SER A 71 21.58 -9.00 0.72
CA SER A 71 20.35 -9.30 1.46
C SER A 71 20.65 -9.75 2.89
N LEU A 72 19.83 -9.31 3.83
CA LEU A 72 19.81 -9.74 5.23
C LEU A 72 18.90 -10.97 5.45
N VAL A 73 17.99 -11.26 4.51
CA VAL A 73 16.97 -12.31 4.67
C VAL A 73 17.10 -13.44 3.64
N VAL A 74 17.65 -13.16 2.46
CA VAL A 74 17.88 -14.16 1.41
C VAL A 74 19.28 -14.77 1.57
N ILE A 75 19.34 -15.99 2.08
CA ILE A 75 20.56 -16.80 2.16
C ILE A 75 20.71 -17.80 1.00
N ALA A 76 19.68 -17.94 0.17
CA ALA A 76 19.66 -18.90 -0.92
C ALA A 76 20.61 -18.48 -2.05
N ASN A 77 21.39 -19.44 -2.54
CA ASN A 77 22.17 -19.29 -3.77
C ASN A 77 21.44 -19.95 -4.93
N ALA A 78 21.75 -19.54 -6.16
CA ALA A 78 21.19 -20.16 -7.34
C ALA A 78 21.54 -21.65 -7.40
N ASN A 79 20.53 -22.52 -7.50
CA ASN A 79 20.73 -23.94 -7.71
C ASN A 79 21.14 -24.19 -9.16
N THR A 80 22.41 -24.52 -9.36
CA THR A 80 23.04 -24.73 -10.68
C THR A 80 22.44 -25.91 -11.45
N ALA A 81 21.72 -26.83 -10.79
CA ALA A 81 21.04 -27.94 -11.45
C ALA A 81 19.67 -27.54 -12.06
N THR A 82 19.19 -26.32 -11.79
CA THR A 82 17.88 -25.86 -12.28
C THR A 82 17.90 -25.67 -13.79
N LYS A 83 17.03 -26.39 -14.49
CA LYS A 83 16.86 -26.22 -15.94
C LYS A 83 15.94 -25.03 -16.20
N TRP A 84 16.36 -24.15 -17.10
CA TRP A 84 15.59 -23.01 -17.56
C TRP A 84 15.84 -22.75 -19.03
N ASN A 85 14.89 -22.11 -19.69
CA ASN A 85 15.03 -21.65 -21.06
C ASN A 85 14.49 -20.23 -21.22
N VAL A 86 14.87 -19.60 -22.33
CA VAL A 86 14.39 -18.25 -22.69
C VAL A 86 13.74 -18.34 -24.05
N ILE A 87 12.57 -17.72 -24.16
CA ILE A 87 11.85 -17.55 -25.42
C ILE A 87 11.64 -16.06 -25.61
N SER A 88 11.95 -15.56 -26.80
CA SER A 88 11.67 -14.18 -27.19
C SER A 88 10.78 -14.14 -28.43
N ALA A 89 9.93 -13.12 -28.48
CA ALA A 89 9.12 -12.74 -29.62
C ALA A 89 9.10 -11.21 -29.69
N LYS A 90 8.54 -10.64 -30.77
CA LYS A 90 8.47 -9.18 -30.93
C LYS A 90 7.77 -8.54 -29.72
N GLY A 91 8.50 -7.74 -28.95
CA GLY A 91 7.99 -7.01 -27.79
C GLY A 91 7.88 -7.82 -26.51
N PHE A 92 8.43 -9.04 -26.45
CA PHE A 92 8.38 -9.87 -25.25
C PHE A 92 9.56 -10.84 -25.12
N VAL A 93 10.07 -10.98 -23.89
CA VAL A 93 11.03 -12.01 -23.49
C VAL A 93 10.50 -12.76 -22.26
N SER A 94 10.59 -14.09 -22.27
CA SER A 94 10.14 -14.97 -21.19
C SER A 94 11.27 -15.89 -20.75
N LEU A 95 11.68 -15.73 -19.49
CA LEU A 95 12.47 -16.71 -18.75
C LEU A 95 11.51 -17.76 -18.17
N ARG A 96 11.74 -19.04 -18.47
CA ARG A 96 10.88 -20.15 -18.02
C ARG A 96 11.68 -21.18 -17.25
N THR A 97 11.14 -21.59 -16.12
CA THR A 97 11.57 -22.77 -15.34
C THR A 97 10.52 -23.88 -15.52
N ALA A 98 10.50 -24.88 -14.63
CA ALA A 98 9.43 -25.89 -14.61
C ALA A 98 8.03 -25.31 -14.32
N ILE A 99 7.95 -24.07 -13.83
CA ILE A 99 6.69 -23.41 -13.46
C ILE A 99 6.56 -22.10 -14.24
N ARG A 100 5.33 -21.78 -14.65
CA ARG A 100 4.94 -20.46 -15.16
C ARG A 100 3.98 -19.83 -14.15
N GLN A 101 4.20 -18.57 -13.82
CA GLN A 101 3.30 -17.77 -13.00
C GLN A 101 2.89 -16.49 -13.75
N ASP A 102 1.59 -16.19 -13.76
CA ASP A 102 1.04 -14.92 -14.24
C ASP A 102 0.52 -14.11 -13.04
N PHE A 103 0.76 -12.80 -13.01
CA PHE A 103 0.42 -11.90 -11.88
C PHE A 103 -0.81 -11.02 -12.14
N THR A 104 -1.58 -11.32 -13.18
CA THR A 104 -2.80 -10.57 -13.51
C THR A 104 -3.80 -10.65 -12.37
N THR A 105 -4.31 -9.50 -11.93
CA THR A 105 -5.23 -9.44 -10.80
C THR A 105 -6.70 -9.45 -11.24
N ILE A 106 -7.56 -10.16 -10.52
CA ILE A 106 -9.02 -10.19 -10.72
C ILE A 106 -9.75 -9.81 -9.43
N ALA A 107 -11.07 -9.57 -9.51
CA ALA A 107 -11.87 -9.19 -8.35
C ALA A 107 -11.86 -10.26 -7.23
N ASP A 108 -11.83 -11.54 -7.60
CA ASP A 108 -11.79 -12.69 -6.68
C ASP A 108 -10.36 -13.05 -6.20
N ASP A 109 -9.38 -12.14 -6.33
CA ASP A 109 -8.07 -12.39 -5.75
C ASP A 109 -8.08 -12.26 -4.23
N ALA A 110 -7.17 -13.00 -3.59
CA ALA A 110 -6.94 -12.91 -2.18
C ALA A 110 -5.45 -12.95 -1.85
N TRP A 111 -5.07 -12.11 -0.90
CA TRP A 111 -3.70 -11.79 -0.55
C TRP A 111 -3.53 -11.86 0.97
N TYR A 112 -2.52 -12.59 1.41
CA TYR A 112 -2.29 -12.93 2.81
C TYR A 112 -0.80 -12.77 3.16
N GLY A 113 -0.47 -12.96 4.44
CA GLY A 113 0.91 -12.88 4.93
C GLY A 113 1.21 -11.49 5.47
N LEU A 114 2.24 -10.83 4.96
CA LEU A 114 2.69 -9.47 5.33
C LEU A 114 3.12 -9.26 6.79
N GLY A 115 2.81 -10.20 7.68
CA GLY A 115 3.24 -10.23 9.07
C GLY A 115 2.06 -10.33 10.03
N GLN A 116 2.18 -9.64 11.17
CA GLN A 116 1.15 -9.54 12.20
C GLN A 116 0.68 -8.09 12.29
N HIS A 117 -0.58 -7.85 11.93
CA HIS A 117 -1.20 -6.52 11.88
C HIS A 117 -2.49 -6.46 12.71
N GLN A 118 -2.83 -5.27 13.22
CA GLN A 118 -3.93 -5.08 14.18
C GLN A 118 -5.26 -4.62 13.55
N ASP A 119 -5.32 -4.47 12.24
CA ASP A 119 -6.51 -3.96 11.52
C ASP A 119 -7.65 -4.99 11.36
N ASP A 120 -7.56 -6.18 11.96
CA ASP A 120 -8.54 -7.27 11.86
C ASP A 120 -8.80 -7.74 10.40
N LEU A 121 -7.80 -7.51 9.53
CA LEU A 121 -7.83 -7.90 8.12
C LEU A 121 -7.18 -9.26 7.91
N MET A 122 -7.88 -10.15 7.21
CA MET A 122 -7.35 -11.43 6.76
C MET A 122 -6.96 -11.41 5.27
N ASN A 123 -7.85 -10.91 4.40
CA ASN A 123 -7.59 -10.75 2.98
C ASN A 123 -7.20 -9.29 2.68
N TYR A 124 -5.96 -9.06 2.29
CA TYR A 124 -5.44 -7.72 1.98
C TYR A 124 -5.79 -7.21 0.58
N LYS A 125 -6.55 -7.96 -0.22
CA LYS A 125 -7.01 -7.46 -1.52
C LYS A 125 -7.87 -6.21 -1.35
N GLY A 126 -7.39 -5.09 -1.90
CA GLY A 126 -8.10 -3.80 -1.84
C GLY A 126 -7.85 -3.00 -0.56
N TYR A 127 -7.00 -3.48 0.35
CA TYR A 127 -6.59 -2.75 1.55
C TYR A 127 -5.14 -2.27 1.44
N GLN A 128 -4.81 -1.31 2.29
CA GLN A 128 -3.45 -0.84 2.47
C GLN A 128 -2.84 -1.51 3.69
N VAL A 129 -1.60 -1.95 3.62
CA VAL A 129 -0.85 -2.45 4.77
C VAL A 129 0.47 -1.70 4.84
N GLN A 130 0.73 -1.06 5.97
CA GLN A 130 2.00 -0.42 6.22
C GLN A 130 2.94 -1.42 6.89
N LEU A 131 4.07 -1.70 6.26
CA LEU A 131 5.08 -2.61 6.75
C LEU A 131 6.09 -1.82 7.59
N PHE A 132 5.79 -1.69 8.86
CA PHE A 132 6.65 -1.09 9.89
C PHE A 132 6.68 -1.98 11.14
N GLN A 133 7.63 -1.70 12.03
CA GLN A 133 7.74 -2.39 13.31
C GLN A 133 7.23 -1.46 14.40
N ASN A 134 6.30 -1.93 15.22
CA ASN A 134 5.81 -1.22 16.40
C ASN A 134 5.28 -2.22 17.43
N ASN A 135 4.96 -1.76 18.63
CA ASN A 135 4.32 -2.63 19.61
C ASN A 135 3.04 -3.25 19.02
N THR A 136 2.92 -4.58 19.09
CA THR A 136 1.84 -5.40 18.51
C THR A 136 1.79 -5.51 16.97
N GLU A 137 2.62 -4.75 16.24
CA GLU A 137 2.75 -4.73 14.77
C GLU A 137 4.09 -5.32 14.36
N VAL A 138 4.08 -6.42 13.60
CA VAL A 138 5.29 -7.09 13.12
C VAL A 138 5.23 -7.22 11.61
N ALA A 139 5.99 -6.42 10.88
CA ALA A 139 6.05 -6.51 9.43
C ALA A 139 6.99 -7.64 8.97
N VAL A 140 6.47 -8.53 8.12
CA VAL A 140 7.22 -9.56 7.41
C VAL A 140 6.84 -9.45 5.93
N PRO A 141 7.72 -8.92 5.05
CA PRO A 141 7.37 -8.55 3.67
C PRO A 141 7.24 -9.76 2.72
N MET A 142 6.42 -10.74 3.12
CA MET A 142 6.12 -11.96 2.38
C MET A 142 4.62 -12.02 2.10
N LEU A 143 4.26 -11.83 0.84
CA LEU A 143 2.90 -11.97 0.34
C LEU A 143 2.65 -13.43 -0.05
N VAL A 144 1.46 -13.95 0.24
CA VAL A 144 0.95 -15.22 -0.27
C VAL A 144 -0.37 -14.97 -1.00
N SER A 145 -0.50 -15.53 -2.21
CA SER A 145 -1.69 -15.40 -3.04
C SER A 145 -2.46 -16.72 -3.12
N LYS A 146 -3.80 -16.66 -3.18
CA LYS A 146 -4.63 -17.84 -3.45
C LYS A 146 -4.34 -18.51 -4.81
N LYS A 147 -3.62 -17.83 -5.71
CA LYS A 147 -3.19 -18.33 -7.02
C LYS A 147 -1.88 -19.13 -6.97
N ASN A 148 -1.52 -19.69 -5.80
CA ASN A 148 -0.36 -20.57 -5.60
C ASN A 148 1.01 -19.91 -5.89
N TYR A 149 1.16 -18.62 -5.58
CA TYR A 149 2.46 -17.93 -5.59
C TYR A 149 2.63 -17.05 -4.35
N GLY A 150 3.88 -16.72 -4.06
CA GLY A 150 4.24 -15.72 -3.07
C GLY A 150 5.24 -14.71 -3.61
N ILE A 151 5.34 -13.56 -2.95
CA ILE A 151 6.31 -12.51 -3.26
C ILE A 151 7.02 -12.15 -1.97
N LEU A 152 8.34 -12.37 -1.94
CA LEU A 152 9.21 -11.79 -0.92
C LEU A 152 9.69 -10.42 -1.43
N TRP A 153 9.35 -9.36 -0.73
CA TRP A 153 9.83 -8.02 -0.99
C TRP A 153 11.07 -7.73 -0.12
N ASP A 154 12.25 -7.89 -0.71
CA ASP A 154 13.54 -7.75 -0.02
C ASP A 154 13.92 -6.26 0.16
N ASN A 155 13.24 -5.59 1.09
CA ASN A 155 13.43 -4.20 1.47
C ASN A 155 13.27 -4.04 2.99
N TYR A 156 14.19 -3.32 3.64
CA TYR A 156 14.19 -3.13 5.11
C TYR A 156 13.64 -1.76 5.53
N SER A 157 13.31 -0.90 4.57
CA SER A 157 12.72 0.40 4.83
C SER A 157 11.21 0.26 4.98
N LEU A 158 10.59 1.32 5.51
CA LEU A 158 9.14 1.47 5.53
C LEU A 158 8.57 1.17 4.14
N THR A 159 7.68 0.19 4.06
CA THR A 159 7.06 -0.24 2.80
C THR A 159 5.55 -0.14 2.92
N GLN A 160 4.87 0.23 1.83
CA GLN A 160 3.41 0.22 1.76
C GLN A 160 2.97 -0.82 0.72
N PHE A 161 2.08 -1.70 1.13
CA PHE A 161 1.41 -2.66 0.26
C PHE A 161 -0.01 -2.20 -0.08
N GLY A 162 -0.46 -2.48 -1.31
CA GLY A 162 -1.81 -2.16 -1.77
C GLY A 162 -1.89 -0.81 -2.47
N ASP A 163 -2.94 -0.04 -2.16
CA ASP A 163 -3.05 1.35 -2.61
C ASP A 163 -2.03 2.22 -1.85
N VAL A 164 -1.21 2.96 -2.59
CA VAL A 164 -0.14 3.80 -2.03
C VAL A 164 -0.57 5.26 -1.84
N ARG A 165 -1.82 5.60 -2.18
CA ARG A 165 -2.36 6.93 -1.90
C ARG A 165 -2.54 7.09 -0.39
N PRO A 166 -2.10 8.20 0.21
CA PRO A 166 -2.31 8.44 1.63
C PRO A 166 -3.79 8.59 1.94
N TYR A 167 -4.20 8.13 3.12
CA TYR A 167 -5.50 8.46 3.68
C TYR A 167 -5.65 9.99 3.75
N GLN A 168 -6.83 10.47 3.39
CA GLN A 168 -7.15 11.89 3.44
C GLN A 168 -7.79 12.23 4.80
N PRO A 169 -7.62 13.47 5.30
CA PRO A 169 -8.35 13.92 6.48
C PRO A 169 -9.87 13.90 6.24
N LEU A 170 -10.65 13.90 7.32
CA LEU A 170 -12.10 13.74 7.27
C LEU A 170 -12.80 14.80 6.40
N ASN A 171 -12.28 16.04 6.37
CA ASN A 171 -12.77 17.13 5.52
C ASN A 171 -12.48 16.99 4.02
N ALA A 172 -11.89 15.89 3.57
CA ALA A 172 -11.97 15.50 2.16
C ALA A 172 -13.41 15.13 1.75
N LEU A 173 -14.27 14.81 2.72
CA LEU A 173 -15.72 14.69 2.55
C LEU A 173 -16.41 16.03 2.77
N LYS A 174 -17.64 16.16 2.28
CA LYS A 174 -18.55 17.25 2.68
C LYS A 174 -18.98 17.00 4.13
N LEU A 175 -18.65 17.92 5.02
CA LEU A 175 -19.02 17.86 6.44
C LEU A 175 -20.16 18.84 6.75
N PHE A 176 -21.05 18.46 7.66
CA PHE A 176 -22.12 19.30 8.16
C PHE A 176 -22.16 19.21 9.69
N SER A 177 -22.35 20.34 10.36
CA SER A 177 -22.43 20.42 11.82
C SER A 177 -23.71 19.74 12.33
N LYS A 178 -23.82 19.56 13.64
CA LYS A 178 -25.05 19.06 14.28
C LYS A 178 -26.30 19.90 13.98
N THR A 179 -26.12 21.18 13.66
CA THR A 179 -27.19 22.11 13.26
C THR A 179 -27.32 22.27 11.74
N GLY A 180 -26.49 21.58 10.95
CA GLY A 180 -26.57 21.54 9.49
C GLY A 180 -25.67 22.52 8.74
N GLU A 181 -24.81 23.29 9.43
CA GLU A 181 -23.86 24.21 8.81
C GLU A 181 -22.76 23.43 8.07
N GLN A 182 -22.48 23.78 6.82
CA GLN A 182 -21.50 23.07 6.02
C GLN A 182 -20.06 23.51 6.37
N GLY A 183 -19.16 22.52 6.51
CA GLY A 183 -17.71 22.73 6.62
C GLY A 183 -17.03 21.94 7.74
N TRP A 184 -17.76 21.55 8.78
CA TRP A 184 -17.22 20.90 9.97
C TRP A 184 -18.24 19.97 10.62
N LEU A 185 -17.79 19.12 11.53
CA LEU A 185 -18.64 18.48 12.54
C LEU A 185 -18.68 19.35 13.80
N THR A 186 -19.71 19.17 14.61
CA THR A 186 -19.78 19.77 15.94
C THR A 186 -19.01 18.89 16.92
N ALA A 187 -17.87 19.38 17.40
CA ALA A 187 -17.11 18.74 18.47
C ALA A 187 -17.61 19.22 19.84
N THR A 188 -17.94 18.30 20.73
CA THR A 188 -18.36 18.57 22.11
C THR A 188 -17.48 17.81 23.09
N TYR A 189 -16.93 18.54 24.04
CA TYR A 189 -16.04 18.04 25.09
C TYR A 189 -16.71 18.16 26.45
N ASN A 190 -16.58 17.11 27.26
CA ASN A 190 -17.09 17.04 28.63
C ASN A 190 -16.06 16.36 29.52
N ASN A 191 -15.88 16.83 30.77
CA ASN A 191 -14.91 16.28 31.73
C ASN A 191 -15.47 15.17 32.64
N ASP A 192 -16.72 14.78 32.46
CA ASP A 192 -17.38 13.67 33.14
C ASP A 192 -18.04 12.74 32.11
N LYS A 193 -17.35 11.64 31.77
CA LYS A 193 -17.86 10.60 30.86
C LYS A 193 -19.18 9.96 31.32
N ASN A 194 -19.54 10.03 32.60
CA ASN A 194 -20.79 9.48 33.12
C ASN A 194 -21.95 10.47 33.04
N ASN A 195 -21.67 11.76 32.80
CA ASN A 195 -22.68 12.82 32.66
C ASN A 195 -22.38 13.70 31.42
N PRO A 196 -22.55 13.14 30.21
CA PRO A 196 -22.16 13.81 28.96
C PRO A 196 -22.95 15.10 28.66
N SER A 197 -24.05 15.36 29.37
CA SER A 197 -24.91 16.55 29.21
C SER A 197 -24.25 17.89 29.53
N ASN A 198 -23.23 17.92 30.39
CA ASN A 198 -22.55 19.13 30.84
C ASN A 198 -21.33 19.47 29.97
N ALA A 199 -21.59 19.83 28.71
CA ALA A 199 -20.54 20.24 27.79
C ALA A 199 -19.73 21.42 28.37
N ILE A 200 -18.40 21.27 28.42
CA ILE A 200 -17.50 22.35 28.83
C ILE A 200 -17.07 23.22 27.65
N VAL A 201 -16.95 22.60 26.47
CA VAL A 201 -16.54 23.26 25.22
C VAL A 201 -17.31 22.62 24.07
N GLN A 202 -17.82 23.46 23.18
CA GLN A 202 -18.33 23.05 21.88
C GLN A 202 -17.68 23.91 20.80
N ARG A 203 -17.19 23.28 19.73
CA ARG A 203 -16.52 24.01 18.63
C ARG A 203 -16.65 23.29 17.29
N ALA A 204 -16.36 24.02 16.22
CA ALA A 204 -16.29 23.50 14.87
C ALA A 204 -14.98 22.71 14.65
N GLU A 205 -15.07 21.47 14.18
CA GLU A 205 -13.90 20.67 13.79
C GLU A 205 -14.10 19.97 12.46
N SER A 206 -13.15 20.20 11.55
CA SER A 206 -13.14 19.58 10.22
C SER A 206 -12.14 18.41 10.13
N SER A 207 -11.34 18.19 11.16
CA SER A 207 -10.38 17.09 11.23
C SER A 207 -10.35 16.51 12.64
N ILE A 208 -10.19 15.18 12.73
CA ILE A 208 -10.05 14.43 13.96
C ILE A 208 -8.72 13.68 13.86
N SER A 209 -7.64 14.30 14.32
CA SER A 209 -6.27 13.78 14.13
C SER A 209 -5.39 14.17 15.31
N TYR A 210 -5.23 13.25 16.27
CA TYR A 210 -4.43 13.44 17.48
C TYR A 210 -3.43 12.30 17.69
N GLU A 211 -2.89 11.75 16.60
CA GLU A 211 -2.19 10.47 16.61
C GLU A 211 -0.74 10.56 17.14
N PHE A 212 -0.09 11.72 17.05
CA PHE A 212 1.31 11.86 17.41
C PHE A 212 1.50 12.57 18.75
N LEU A 213 2.71 12.39 19.29
CA LEU A 213 3.12 13.02 20.52
C LEU A 213 2.94 14.55 20.44
N ASN A 214 2.26 15.12 21.43
CA ASN A 214 1.88 16.52 21.56
C ASN A 214 0.65 16.98 20.76
N ASP A 215 0.11 16.21 19.83
CA ASP A 215 -1.09 16.62 19.09
C ASP A 215 -2.27 16.88 20.05
N SER A 216 -2.45 16.01 21.04
CA SER A 216 -3.47 16.19 22.08
C SER A 216 -3.31 17.52 22.84
N LYS A 217 -2.08 17.93 23.14
CA LYS A 217 -1.79 19.21 23.82
C LYS A 217 -2.00 20.42 22.90
N LEU A 218 -1.72 20.26 21.62
CA LEU A 218 -1.83 21.33 20.63
C LEU A 218 -3.28 21.60 20.23
N PHE A 219 -4.06 20.53 20.07
CA PHE A 219 -5.36 20.62 19.41
C PHE A 219 -6.54 20.45 20.36
N LEU A 220 -6.44 19.68 21.46
CA LEU A 220 -7.58 19.56 22.39
C LEU A 220 -7.80 20.88 23.15
N PRO A 221 -9.05 21.18 23.56
CA PRO A 221 -9.30 22.34 24.41
C PRO A 221 -8.49 22.26 25.71
N LYS A 222 -7.96 23.39 26.18
CA LYS A 222 -7.12 23.45 27.39
C LYS A 222 -7.88 23.03 28.65
N GLU A 223 -9.19 23.21 28.65
CA GLU A 223 -10.11 22.89 29.73
C GLU A 223 -10.50 21.40 29.74
N PHE A 224 -10.27 20.68 28.65
CA PHE A 224 -10.60 19.27 28.53
C PHE A 224 -9.60 18.40 29.29
N LYS A 225 -10.13 17.44 30.05
CA LYS A 225 -9.40 16.49 30.90
C LYS A 225 -9.53 15.08 30.33
N PRO A 226 -8.57 14.61 29.50
CA PRO A 226 -8.64 13.31 28.83
C PRO A 226 -8.82 12.11 29.78
N GLU A 227 -8.35 12.24 31.02
CA GLU A 227 -8.40 11.19 32.04
C GLU A 227 -9.82 10.82 32.49
N SER A 228 -10.74 11.79 32.50
CA SER A 228 -12.12 11.61 32.99
C SER A 228 -13.17 11.96 31.93
N GLY A 229 -12.75 12.61 30.86
CA GLY A 229 -13.64 13.21 29.87
C GLY A 229 -14.08 12.29 28.75
N VAL A 230 -15.00 12.84 27.95
CA VAL A 230 -15.49 12.29 26.70
C VAL A 230 -15.52 13.40 25.65
N ALA A 231 -15.08 13.08 24.45
CA ALA A 231 -15.21 13.92 23.27
C ALA A 231 -16.19 13.27 22.29
N THR A 232 -17.04 14.09 21.68
CA THR A 232 -17.99 13.64 20.66
C THR A 232 -17.88 14.55 19.44
N TRP A 233 -17.93 13.98 18.24
CA TRP A 233 -18.07 14.71 16.99
C TRP A 233 -19.37 14.28 16.34
N GLU A 234 -20.30 15.22 16.18
CA GLU A 234 -21.66 14.96 15.70
C GLU A 234 -22.02 15.87 14.52
N GLY A 235 -22.73 15.32 13.55
CA GLY A 235 -23.19 16.02 12.36
C GLY A 235 -23.55 15.06 11.24
N SER A 236 -23.24 15.42 10.00
CA SER A 236 -23.41 14.55 8.85
C SER A 236 -22.21 14.62 7.91
N ILE A 237 -21.98 13.54 7.16
CA ILE A 237 -20.97 13.46 6.10
C ILE A 237 -21.63 13.20 4.74
N GLY A 238 -21.00 13.63 3.66
CA GLY A 238 -21.39 13.33 2.28
C GLY A 238 -20.18 13.21 1.36
N SER A 239 -20.33 12.47 0.27
CA SER A 239 -19.27 12.25 -0.72
C SER A 239 -19.67 12.73 -2.12
N GLU A 240 -18.69 13.15 -2.91
CA GLU A 240 -18.83 13.43 -4.34
C GLU A 240 -18.74 12.16 -5.20
N LEU A 241 -18.42 11.03 -4.58
CA LEU A 241 -18.14 9.76 -5.24
C LEU A 241 -19.10 8.69 -4.75
N ASN A 242 -19.47 7.78 -5.65
CA ASN A 242 -20.14 6.54 -5.29
C ASN A 242 -19.10 5.48 -4.93
N GLY A 243 -19.42 4.64 -3.94
CA GLY A 243 -18.68 3.42 -3.64
C GLY A 243 -18.20 3.32 -2.20
N ILE A 244 -17.39 2.28 -1.95
CA ILE A 244 -16.79 2.01 -0.64
C ILE A 244 -15.71 3.05 -0.33
N HIS A 245 -15.92 3.77 0.75
CA HIS A 245 -14.94 4.65 1.39
C HIS A 245 -14.32 3.92 2.57
N LYS A 246 -12.99 3.91 2.66
CA LYS A 246 -12.25 3.28 3.74
C LYS A 246 -11.84 4.32 4.77
N PHE A 247 -12.43 4.27 5.95
CA PHE A 247 -12.06 5.12 7.08
C PHE A 247 -11.05 4.38 7.95
N ARG A 248 -9.90 5.00 8.19
CA ARG A 248 -8.90 4.48 9.13
C ARG A 248 -8.96 5.30 10.41
N PHE A 249 -9.02 4.61 11.54
CA PHE A 249 -8.97 5.19 12.88
C PHE A 249 -7.70 4.74 13.56
N THR A 250 -6.94 5.68 14.11
CA THR A 250 -5.92 5.42 15.13
C THR A 250 -6.55 5.77 16.48
N TYR A 251 -6.59 4.82 17.42
CA TYR A 251 -7.30 5.02 18.68
C TYR A 251 -6.57 4.44 19.88
N ALA A 252 -6.72 5.12 21.01
CA ALA A 252 -6.46 4.62 22.34
C ALA A 252 -7.58 5.12 23.27
N GLY A 253 -7.81 4.45 24.39
CA GLY A 253 -9.08 4.60 25.11
C GLY A 253 -10.22 3.90 24.37
N TYR A 254 -11.46 4.28 24.69
CA TYR A 254 -12.65 3.75 24.03
C TYR A 254 -13.01 4.63 22.83
N VAL A 255 -13.24 4.02 21.67
CA VAL A 255 -13.76 4.71 20.50
C VAL A 255 -15.02 4.01 20.01
N LYS A 256 -16.04 4.81 19.68
CA LYS A 256 -17.25 4.35 19.01
C LYS A 256 -17.57 5.22 17.82
N VAL A 257 -18.05 4.59 16.74
CA VAL A 257 -18.43 5.27 15.50
C VAL A 257 -19.79 4.79 15.06
N TRP A 258 -20.66 5.73 14.72
CA TRP A 258 -22.00 5.47 14.18
C TRP A 258 -22.20 6.16 12.84
N LEU A 259 -22.97 5.50 11.98
CA LEU A 259 -23.49 6.06 10.73
C LEU A 259 -24.99 5.78 10.66
N ASP A 260 -25.81 6.81 10.42
CA ASP A 260 -27.28 6.72 10.43
C ASP A 260 -27.83 5.99 11.67
N GLY A 261 -27.23 6.28 12.84
CA GLY A 261 -27.58 5.67 14.14
C GLY A 261 -27.11 4.22 14.33
N LYS A 262 -26.56 3.56 13.31
CA LYS A 262 -26.00 2.20 13.42
C LYS A 262 -24.56 2.25 13.95
N LEU A 263 -24.29 1.52 15.03
CA LEU A 263 -22.94 1.34 15.57
C LEU A 263 -22.08 0.52 14.60
N LEU A 264 -21.00 1.11 14.09
CA LEU A 264 -20.08 0.49 13.13
C LEU A 264 -18.75 0.08 13.77
N LEU A 265 -18.28 0.82 14.77
CA LEU A 265 -17.04 0.54 15.50
C LEU A 265 -17.29 0.68 16.99
N ASP A 266 -16.79 -0.28 17.76
CA ASP A 266 -16.70 -0.24 19.23
C ASP A 266 -15.42 -0.96 19.63
N ARG A 267 -14.42 -0.20 20.06
CA ARG A 267 -13.08 -0.71 20.36
C ARG A 267 -12.48 0.00 21.57
N TRP A 268 -11.59 -0.73 22.24
CA TRP A 268 -10.79 -0.20 23.32
C TRP A 268 -9.34 -0.63 23.20
N ARG A 269 -8.42 0.30 23.49
CA ARG A 269 -7.00 0.03 23.71
C ARG A 269 -6.50 0.86 24.87
N GLN A 270 -5.43 0.39 25.50
CA GLN A 270 -4.75 1.14 26.55
C GLN A 270 -4.21 2.48 25.99
N ALA A 271 -4.37 3.59 26.72
CA ALA A 271 -4.05 4.96 26.26
C ALA A 271 -2.63 5.12 25.68
N TRP A 272 -1.64 4.42 26.25
CA TRP A 272 -0.24 4.49 25.81
C TRP A 272 0.12 3.53 24.67
N ASN A 273 -0.79 2.65 24.23
CA ASN A 273 -0.56 1.70 23.14
C ASN A 273 -1.70 1.72 22.12
N PRO A 274 -1.81 2.80 21.33
CA PRO A 274 -2.88 2.94 20.35
C PRO A 274 -2.93 1.75 19.39
N GLY A 275 -4.14 1.38 18.99
CA GLY A 275 -4.40 0.44 17.90
C GLY A 275 -4.93 1.16 16.68
N SER A 276 -5.22 0.40 15.64
CA SER A 276 -5.88 0.87 14.44
C SER A 276 -7.12 0.06 14.13
N ALA A 277 -8.04 0.66 13.38
CA ALA A 277 -9.21 0.00 12.84
C ALA A 277 -9.53 0.58 11.46
N ILE A 278 -10.08 -0.25 10.58
CA ILE A 278 -10.56 0.16 9.26
C ILE A 278 -12.06 -0.12 9.19
N LEU A 279 -12.83 0.87 8.74
CA LEU A 279 -14.24 0.74 8.44
C LEU A 279 -14.47 0.96 6.95
N ASP A 280 -15.15 0.00 6.33
CA ASP A 280 -15.66 0.15 4.97
C ASP A 280 -17.09 0.70 5.02
N VAL A 281 -17.30 1.85 4.38
CA VAL A 281 -18.59 2.53 4.36
C VAL A 281 -18.99 2.79 2.91
N GLU A 282 -20.12 2.24 2.48
CA GLU A 282 -20.70 2.53 1.18
C GLU A 282 -21.38 3.89 1.20
N LEU A 283 -20.84 4.85 0.45
CA LEU A 283 -21.42 6.19 0.30
C LEU A 283 -21.92 6.40 -1.12
N GLN A 284 -23.08 7.02 -1.23
CA GLN A 284 -23.65 7.47 -2.50
C GLN A 284 -23.35 8.95 -2.70
N LYS A 285 -23.07 9.31 -3.95
CA LYS A 285 -22.79 10.69 -4.35
C LYS A 285 -23.95 11.61 -3.96
N GLU A 286 -23.63 12.78 -3.40
CA GLU A 286 -24.57 13.80 -2.88
C GLU A 286 -25.50 13.37 -1.73
N LYS A 287 -25.45 12.11 -1.28
CA LYS A 287 -26.25 11.68 -0.13
C LYS A 287 -25.56 12.09 1.17
N LYS A 288 -26.35 12.63 2.11
CA LYS A 288 -25.92 12.93 3.48
C LYS A 288 -26.22 11.74 4.39
N TYR A 289 -25.30 11.47 5.29
CA TYR A 289 -25.38 10.40 6.29
C TYR A 289 -25.08 10.98 7.66
N ASP A 290 -25.92 10.70 8.65
CA ASP A 290 -25.66 11.13 10.01
C ASP A 290 -24.43 10.40 10.53
N PHE A 291 -23.49 11.15 11.11
CA PHE A 291 -22.20 10.63 11.51
C PHE A 291 -21.88 11.08 12.92
N LYS A 292 -21.46 10.11 13.73
CA LYS A 292 -21.06 10.35 15.11
C LYS A 292 -19.80 9.57 15.45
N VAL A 293 -18.86 10.26 16.10
CA VAL A 293 -17.72 9.63 16.78
C VAL A 293 -17.80 9.98 18.25
N GLU A 294 -17.60 9.00 19.12
CA GLU A 294 -17.43 9.18 20.56
C GLU A 294 -16.07 8.62 20.97
N TRP A 295 -15.35 9.38 21.78
CA TRP A 295 -14.02 9.01 22.25
C TRP A 295 -13.90 9.29 23.75
N ILE A 296 -13.55 8.26 24.52
CA ILE A 296 -13.21 8.34 25.93
C ILE A 296 -11.70 8.01 26.03
N PRO A 297 -10.81 9.01 26.12
CA PRO A 297 -9.36 8.78 26.06
C PRO A 297 -8.84 7.89 27.20
N ASN A 298 -9.37 8.11 28.42
CA ASN A 298 -9.09 7.29 29.59
C ASN A 298 -7.58 7.22 29.95
N GLY A 299 -6.85 8.31 29.68
CA GLY A 299 -5.42 8.47 29.94
C GLY A 299 -4.83 9.65 29.18
#